data_AF-A0AA41YX51-F1
#
_entry.id   AF-A0AA41YX51-F1
#
_cell.length_a   1.000
_cell.length_b   1.000
_cell.length_c   1.000
_cell.angle_alpha   90.00
_cell.angle_beta   90.00
_cell.angle_gamma   90.00
#
_symmetry.space_group_name_H-M   'P 1'
#
loop_
_entity.id
_entity.type
_entity.pdbx_description
1 polymer ?
#
loop_
_entity_poly.entity_id
_entity_poly.type
_entity_poly.pdbx_seq_one_letter_code
_entity_poly.pdbx_strand_id
1 'polypeptide(L)' 'MRVFFLSAVLVSLFGNVASAETVSNGALSLEERQQAACYNDAQRLCGDAFPDVDQVRSCMGNKKKLVSAACAAFYPK' A
#
# COMPACT_ATOMS: atom_id res chain seq x y z
N MET A 1 31.40 15.98 7.10
CA MET A 1 31.94 16.26 8.45
C MET A 1 32.64 17.62 8.47
N ARG A 2 31.89 18.75 8.47
CA ARG A 2 32.37 20.13 8.77
C ARG A 2 31.28 21.21 8.52
N VAL A 3 30.05 20.97 8.95
CA VAL A 3 29.01 22.03 9.02
C VAL A 3 28.40 22.12 10.43
N PHE A 4 29.15 21.62 11.42
CA PHE A 4 28.75 21.58 12.83
C PHE A 4 29.03 22.88 13.61
N PHE A 5 29.38 23.99 12.95
CA PHE A 5 29.91 25.16 13.67
C PHE A 5 29.20 26.49 13.49
N LEU A 6 28.16 26.64 12.64
CA LEU A 6 27.62 27.99 12.36
C LEU A 6 26.10 28.07 12.14
N SER A 7 25.30 27.37 12.93
CA SER A 7 23.88 27.75 13.12
C SER A 7 23.42 27.39 14.51
N ALA A 8 23.86 28.23 15.46
CA ALA A 8 23.22 28.46 16.74
C ALA A 8 21.81 29.05 16.52
N VAL A 9 20.87 28.25 16.01
CA VAL A 9 19.45 28.56 16.13
C VAL A 9 18.98 27.91 17.43
N LEU A 10 19.03 28.74 18.47
CA LEU A 10 18.44 28.54 19.78
C LEU A 10 17.02 27.97 19.62
N VAL A 11 16.84 26.70 19.98
CA VAL A 11 15.52 26.11 20.19
C VAL A 11 14.96 26.73 21.48
N SER A 12 14.33 27.89 21.31
CA SER A 12 13.60 28.58 22.36
C SER A 12 12.35 27.77 22.70
N LEU A 13 12.25 27.41 23.98
CA LEU A 13 11.04 26.85 24.60
C LEU A 13 9.88 27.84 24.45
N PHE A 14 9.08 27.69 23.40
CA PHE A 14 7.74 28.25 23.29
C PHE A 14 6.80 27.16 22.78
N GLY A 15 5.72 26.94 23.54
CA GLY A 15 4.81 25.81 23.40
C GLY A 15 3.87 25.83 22.20
N ASN A 16 3.15 24.71 22.07
CA ASN A 16 2.17 24.35 21.05
C ASN A 16 2.74 24.24 19.63
N VAL A 17 3.24 23.05 19.29
CA VAL A 17 3.19 22.59 17.91
C VAL A 17 1.71 22.40 17.59
N ALA A 18 1.15 23.30 16.78
CA ALA A 18 -0.01 22.94 15.99
C ALA A 18 0.49 21.85 15.04
N SER A 19 0.28 20.59 15.42
CA SER A 19 0.37 19.47 14.49
C SER A 19 -0.59 19.79 13.36
N ALA A 20 -0.09 20.38 12.28
CA ALA A 20 -0.73 20.24 10.99
C ALA A 20 -0.59 18.76 10.65
N GLU A 21 -1.52 17.96 11.16
CA GLU A 21 -1.79 16.63 10.66
C GLU A 21 -2.16 16.87 9.20
N THR A 22 -1.21 16.68 8.30
CA THR A 22 -1.54 16.35 6.93
C THR A 22 -2.27 15.03 6.98
N VAL A 23 -3.58 15.09 7.29
CA VAL A 23 -4.54 14.03 7.03
C VAL A 23 -4.43 13.82 5.54
N SER A 24 -3.70 12.78 5.14
CA SER A 24 -3.70 12.32 3.78
C SER A 24 -5.13 11.88 3.50
N ASN A 25 -5.96 12.81 3.00
CA ASN A 25 -7.21 12.53 2.30
C ASN A 25 -6.83 11.90 0.94
N GLY A 26 -6.09 10.79 1.00
CA GLY A 26 -5.61 10.04 -0.13
C GLY A 26 -6.73 9.13 -0.61
N ALA A 27 -7.38 9.49 -1.70
CA ALA A 27 -8.12 8.50 -2.46
C ALA A 27 -7.13 7.42 -2.91
N LEU A 28 -7.37 6.17 -2.50
CA LEU A 28 -6.57 5.04 -2.96
C LEU A 28 -6.62 4.97 -4.49
N SER A 29 -5.47 4.78 -5.11
CA SER A 29 -5.37 4.47 -6.53
C SER A 29 -6.14 3.18 -6.86
N LEU A 30 -6.49 3.02 -8.14
CA LEU A 30 -7.16 1.80 -8.61
C LEU A 30 -6.34 0.54 -8.25
N GLU A 31 -5.02 0.63 -8.39
CA GLU A 31 -4.09 -0.46 -8.09
C GLU A 31 -4.11 -0.82 -6.60
N GLU A 32 -4.03 0.16 -5.70
CA GLU A 32 -4.09 -0.08 -4.26
C GLU A 32 -5.42 -0.73 -3.84
N ARG A 33 -6.53 -0.28 -4.45
CA ARG A 33 -7.86 -0.88 -4.19
C ARG A 33 -7.94 -2.30 -4.69
N GLN A 34 -7.38 -2.59 -5.87
CA GLN A 34 -7.32 -3.94 -6.42
C GLN A 34 -6.47 -4.86 -5.53
N GLN A 35 -5.28 -4.39 -5.14
CA GLN A 35 -4.36 -5.12 -4.27
C GLN A 35 -5.06 -5.48 -2.96
N ALA A 36 -5.68 -4.50 -2.29
CA ALA A 36 -6.40 -4.73 -1.04
C ALA A 36 -7.56 -5.73 -1.20
N ALA A 37 -8.32 -5.64 -2.29
CA ALA A 37 -9.45 -6.53 -2.56
C ALA A 37 -9.02 -7.97 -2.89
N CYS A 38 -7.90 -8.14 -3.60
CA CYS A 38 -7.42 -9.45 -4.04
C CYS A 38 -6.37 -10.09 -3.12
N TYR A 39 -5.84 -9.37 -2.11
CA TYR A 39 -4.74 -9.83 -1.28
C TYR A 39 -5.04 -11.15 -0.56
N ASN A 40 -6.20 -11.24 0.10
CA ASN A 40 -6.57 -12.45 0.83
C ASN A 40 -6.81 -13.65 -0.12
N ASP A 41 -7.37 -13.40 -1.30
CA ASP A 41 -7.56 -14.43 -2.32
C ASP A 41 -6.22 -14.93 -2.88
N ALA A 42 -5.27 -14.03 -3.14
CA ALA A 42 -3.93 -14.39 -3.60
C ALA A 42 -3.23 -15.30 -2.58
N GLN A 43 -3.29 -14.97 -1.29
CA GLN A 43 -2.71 -15.82 -0.24
C GLN A 43 -3.40 -17.18 -0.13
N ARG A 44 -4.75 -17.19 -0.17
CA ARG A 44 -5.56 -18.40 0.01
C ARG A 44 -5.48 -19.36 -1.17
N LEU A 45 -5.42 -18.82 -2.40
CA LEU A 45 -5.52 -19.60 -3.63
C LEU A 45 -4.16 -19.86 -4.31
N CYS A 46 -3.19 -18.98 -4.09
CA CYS A 46 -1.91 -18.93 -4.82
C CYS A 46 -0.70 -18.79 -3.89
N GLY A 47 -0.79 -19.29 -2.66
CA GLY A 47 0.28 -19.23 -1.66
C GLY A 47 1.62 -19.85 -2.11
N ASP A 48 1.54 -20.83 -3.00
CA ASP A 48 2.66 -21.54 -3.64
C ASP A 48 3.36 -20.71 -4.74
N ALA A 49 2.69 -19.70 -5.29
CA ALA A 49 3.23 -18.83 -6.32
C ALA A 49 4.07 -17.64 -5.76
N PHE A 50 4.03 -17.40 -4.44
CA PHE A 50 4.85 -16.37 -3.81
C PHE A 50 6.34 -16.76 -3.81
N PRO A 51 7.27 -15.81 -3.94
CA PRO A 51 7.11 -14.35 -3.99
C PRO A 51 7.00 -13.75 -5.41
N ASP A 52 6.77 -14.58 -6.43
CA ASP A 52 6.82 -14.17 -7.84
C ASP A 52 5.47 -13.56 -8.28
N VAL A 53 5.50 -12.28 -8.64
CA VAL A 53 4.31 -11.51 -9.04
C VAL A 53 3.68 -12.05 -10.32
N ASP A 54 4.47 -12.53 -11.28
CA ASP A 54 3.96 -13.05 -12.55
C ASP A 54 3.32 -14.42 -12.37
N GLN A 55 3.90 -15.26 -11.50
CA GLN A 55 3.29 -16.53 -11.13
C GLN A 55 1.99 -16.33 -10.35
N VAL A 56 1.93 -15.38 -9.42
CA VAL A 56 0.69 -15.02 -8.70
C VAL A 56 -0.37 -14.51 -9.70
N ARG A 57 0.01 -13.66 -10.65
CA ARG A 57 -0.91 -13.15 -11.69
C ARG A 57 -1.48 -14.28 -12.55
N SER A 58 -0.64 -15.22 -12.97
CA SER A 58 -1.05 -16.40 -13.74
C SER A 58 -1.99 -17.30 -12.92
N CYS A 59 -1.61 -17.62 -11.68
CA CYS A 59 -2.44 -18.41 -10.77
C CYS A 59 -3.82 -17.78 -10.54
N MET A 60 -3.86 -16.48 -10.21
CA MET A 60 -5.11 -15.75 -10.00
C MET A 60 -5.99 -15.72 -11.26
N GLY A 61 -5.39 -15.57 -12.45
CA GLY A 61 -6.10 -15.68 -13.72
C GLY A 61 -6.76 -17.04 -13.92
N ASN A 62 -6.05 -18.13 -13.61
CA ASN A 62 -6.58 -19.50 -13.66
C ASN A 62 -7.66 -19.77 -12.60
N LYS A 63 -7.58 -19.09 -11.46
CA LYS A 63 -8.49 -19.26 -10.31
C LYS A 63 -9.56 -18.17 -10.23
N LYS A 64 -9.78 -17.38 -11.29
CA LYS A 64 -10.76 -16.27 -11.35
C LYS A 64 -12.18 -16.66 -10.89
N LYS A 65 -12.59 -17.93 -11.03
CA LYS A 65 -13.91 -18.42 -10.56
C LYS A 65 -14.00 -18.65 -9.05
N LEU A 66 -12.87 -18.69 -8.36
CA LEU A 66 -12.75 -19.04 -6.93
C LEU A 66 -12.40 -17.83 -6.04
N VAL A 67 -12.13 -16.69 -6.66
CA VAL A 67 -11.87 -15.43 -5.96
C VAL A 67 -13.15 -14.88 -5.33
N SER A 68 -13.00 -14.06 -4.30
CA SER A 68 -14.10 -13.34 -3.67
C SER A 68 -14.80 -12.39 -4.65
N ALA A 69 -16.05 -12.03 -4.34
CA ALA A 69 -16.80 -11.05 -5.12
C ALA A 69 -16.09 -9.69 -5.21
N ALA A 70 -15.35 -9.30 -4.17
CA ALA A 70 -14.59 -8.05 -4.13
C ALA A 70 -13.45 -8.07 -5.16
N CYS A 71 -12.67 -9.14 -5.23
CA CYS A 71 -11.60 -9.28 -6.21
C CYS A 71 -12.16 -9.50 -7.64
N ALA A 72 -13.29 -10.21 -7.77
CA ALA A 72 -13.94 -10.48 -9.05
C ALA A 72 -14.34 -9.19 -9.80
N ALA A 73 -14.66 -8.11 -9.07
CA ALA A 73 -15.05 -6.82 -9.65
C ALA A 73 -13.93 -6.15 -10.48
N PHE A 74 -12.67 -6.53 -10.27
CA PHE A 74 -11.51 -5.97 -10.98
C PHE A 74 -11.17 -6.72 -12.27
N TYR A 75 -11.79 -7.87 -12.53
CA TYR A 75 -11.58 -8.56 -13.79
C TYR A 75 -12.49 -8.01 -14.89
N PRO A 76 -12.01 -7.97 -16.15
CA PRO A 76 -12.89 -7.70 -17.28
C PRO A 76 -14.00 -8.76 -17.36
N LYS A 77 -15.19 -8.31 -17.72
CA LYS A 77 -16.38 -9.15 -17.96
C LYS A 77 -16.19 -9.98 -19.22
#